data_AF-A0A9E0MPJ1-F1
#
_entry.id   AF-A0A9E0MPJ1-F1
#
_cell.length_a   1.000
_cell.length_b   1.000
_cell.length_c   1.000
_cell.angle_alpha   90.00
_cell.angle_beta   90.00
_cell.angle_gamma   90.00
#
_symmetry.space_group_name_H-M   'P 1'
#
loop_
_entity.id
_entity.type
_entity.pdbx_description
1 polymer ?
#
loop_
_entity_poly.entity_id
_entity_poly.type
_entity_poly.pdbx_seq_one_letter_code
_entity_poly.pdbx_strand_id
1 'polypeptide(L)'
;MLPRIAWSIVALSLIACSEEGIDSDEEARRAYLGLDTSIGKCLTLGFAGFNTASSANIDPQTAPGDAAGTLTINGQVDQGASTNKGMRLRVFMLAYDDGPFPVGEDDETISIVYDTASTPELQPALQLQLRDIPSGTFTGSLNGFYAVNGGVDGEIVLNLTMTGNLQAAGAGTERMPGSTQVTGTVTSGNGVYQVALTL
;
A
#
# COMPACT_ATOMS: atom_id res chain seq x y z
N MET A 1 41.25 -7.77 66.05
CA MET A 1 41.51 -8.38 64.74
C MET A 1 40.31 -9.23 64.38
N LEU A 2 39.50 -8.75 63.42
CA LEU A 2 38.23 -9.35 62.99
C LEU A 2 38.45 -10.65 62.20
N PRO A 3 37.44 -11.54 62.17
CA PRO A 3 37.15 -12.12 60.87
C PRO A 3 35.66 -12.40 60.56
N ARG A 4 35.41 -12.46 59.25
CA ARG A 4 34.33 -13.16 58.52
C ARG A 4 33.01 -12.43 58.27
N ILE A 5 33.07 -11.66 57.20
CA ILE A 5 31.98 -11.18 56.33
C ILE A 5 31.11 -12.37 55.91
N ALA A 6 29.81 -12.29 56.20
CA ALA A 6 28.79 -13.21 55.70
C ALA A 6 28.57 -12.97 54.20
N TRP A 7 28.73 -14.00 53.38
CA TRP A 7 28.38 -13.98 51.96
C TRP A 7 26.94 -14.48 51.81
N SER A 8 26.05 -13.59 51.40
CA SER A 8 24.68 -13.93 50.99
C SER A 8 24.72 -14.58 49.61
N ILE A 9 24.21 -15.81 49.53
CA ILE A 9 23.93 -16.52 48.27
C ILE A 9 22.78 -15.79 47.58
N VAL A 10 23.05 -15.11 46.46
CA VAL A 10 21.99 -14.62 45.56
C VAL A 10 21.52 -15.79 44.72
N ALA A 11 20.29 -16.22 44.98
CA ALA A 11 19.62 -17.26 44.23
C ALA A 11 19.25 -16.76 42.83
N LEU A 12 19.68 -17.55 41.84
CA LEU A 12 19.28 -17.51 40.45
C LEU A 12 17.73 -17.56 40.36
N SER A 13 17.13 -16.53 39.77
CA SER A 13 15.78 -16.61 39.22
C SER A 13 15.86 -16.29 37.73
N LEU A 14 16.07 -17.35 36.94
CA LEU A 14 15.49 -17.46 35.61
C LEU A 14 13.99 -17.24 35.76
N ILE A 15 13.38 -16.23 35.12
CA ILE A 15 12.19 -16.26 34.22
C ILE A 15 11.98 -14.82 33.73
N ALA A 16 12.23 -14.56 32.44
CA ALA A 16 11.47 -13.63 31.59
C ALA A 16 12.11 -13.64 30.19
N CYS A 17 11.91 -14.72 29.43
CA CYS A 17 11.81 -14.55 28.00
C CYS A 17 10.49 -13.81 27.79
N SER A 18 10.55 -12.49 27.55
CA SER A 18 9.46 -11.83 26.84
C SER A 18 9.41 -12.48 25.48
N GLU A 19 8.33 -13.22 25.21
CA GLU A 19 7.89 -13.46 23.83
C GLU A 19 7.53 -12.08 23.29
N GLU A 20 8.54 -11.33 22.84
CA GLU A 20 8.35 -10.04 22.18
C GLU A 20 7.68 -10.32 20.84
N GLY A 21 6.35 -10.43 20.88
CA GLY A 21 5.53 -10.25 19.70
C GLY A 21 5.94 -8.94 19.05
N ILE A 22 5.93 -8.93 17.72
CA ILE A 22 6.18 -7.73 16.93
C ILE A 22 5.20 -6.65 17.41
N ASP A 23 5.70 -5.45 17.70
CA ASP A 23 4.81 -4.36 18.09
C ASP A 23 3.90 -3.96 16.91
N SER A 24 2.70 -3.48 17.23
CA SER A 24 1.68 -3.12 16.25
C SER A 24 2.15 -2.08 15.21
N ASP A 25 3.07 -1.18 15.57
CA ASP A 25 3.69 -0.23 14.61
C ASP A 25 4.57 -0.95 13.59
N GLU A 26 5.30 -1.98 14.02
CA GLU A 26 6.15 -2.79 13.17
C GLU A 26 5.32 -3.75 12.30
N GLU A 27 4.21 -4.28 12.80
CA GLU A 27 3.21 -5.01 11.98
C GLU A 27 2.65 -4.10 10.87
N ALA A 28 2.27 -2.87 11.20
CA ALA A 28 1.77 -1.89 10.23
C ALA A 28 2.84 -1.56 9.16
N ARG A 29 4.11 -1.45 9.56
CA ARG A 29 5.23 -1.23 8.64
C ARG A 29 5.43 -2.42 7.69
N ARG A 30 5.50 -3.63 8.23
CA ARG A 30 5.69 -4.87 7.45
C ARG A 30 4.54 -5.08 6.46
N ALA A 31 3.31 -4.89 6.92
CA ALA A 31 2.12 -4.98 6.06
C ALA A 31 2.15 -3.94 4.92
N TYR A 32 2.70 -2.76 5.16
CA TYR A 32 2.86 -1.73 4.14
C TYR A 32 3.94 -2.05 3.10
N LEU A 33 5.09 -2.60 3.51
CA LEU A 33 6.21 -2.86 2.61
C LEU A 33 5.83 -3.76 1.42
N GLY A 34 5.00 -4.78 1.65
CA GLY A 34 4.51 -5.64 0.56
C GLY A 34 3.52 -4.94 -0.38
N LEU A 35 2.95 -3.79 0.00
CA LEU A 35 2.04 -3.00 -0.84
C LEU A 35 2.72 -1.91 -1.65
N ASP A 36 4.00 -1.58 -1.39
CA ASP A 36 4.70 -0.47 -2.04
C ASP A 36 4.63 -0.58 -3.58
N THR A 37 5.03 -1.74 -4.11
CA THR A 37 4.95 -2.05 -5.55
C THR A 37 3.52 -2.00 -6.09
N SER A 38 2.55 -2.45 -5.28
CA SER A 38 1.14 -2.50 -5.69
C SER A 38 0.53 -1.11 -5.91
N ILE A 39 1.00 -0.07 -5.19
CA ILE A 39 0.53 1.32 -5.36
C ILE A 39 0.92 1.82 -6.77
N GLY A 40 2.15 1.54 -7.19
CA GLY A 40 2.61 1.83 -8.53
C GLY A 40 1.76 1.12 -9.60
N LYS A 41 1.45 -0.18 -9.40
CA LYS A 41 0.58 -0.97 -10.29
C LYS A 41 -0.85 -0.42 -10.34
N CYS A 42 -1.44 -0.05 -9.20
CA CYS A 42 -2.79 0.56 -9.13
C CYS A 42 -2.86 1.82 -9.99
N LEU A 43 -1.86 2.69 -9.88
CA LEU A 43 -1.82 3.92 -10.66
C LEU A 43 -1.66 3.62 -12.15
N THR A 44 -0.72 2.74 -12.52
CA THR A 44 -0.51 2.35 -13.93
C THR A 44 -1.78 1.79 -14.56
N LEU A 45 -2.48 0.89 -13.87
CA LEU A 45 -3.76 0.34 -14.33
C LEU A 45 -4.85 1.41 -14.40
N GLY A 46 -4.90 2.34 -13.44
CA GLY A 46 -5.79 3.48 -13.48
C GLY A 46 -5.61 4.35 -14.74
N PHE A 47 -4.37 4.68 -15.10
CA PHE A 47 -4.07 5.42 -16.33
C PHE A 47 -4.35 4.61 -17.60
N ALA A 48 -4.09 3.28 -17.59
CA ALA A 48 -4.48 2.41 -18.70
C ALA A 48 -6.00 2.44 -18.93
N GLY A 49 -6.78 2.38 -17.85
CA GLY A 49 -8.23 2.49 -17.90
C GLY A 49 -8.69 3.87 -18.38
N PHE A 50 -8.06 4.94 -17.90
CA PHE A 50 -8.31 6.31 -18.37
C PHE A 50 -8.08 6.45 -19.88
N ASN A 51 -6.97 5.93 -20.40
CA ASN A 51 -6.58 6.06 -21.81
C ASN A 51 -7.44 5.22 -22.76
N THR A 52 -8.12 4.20 -22.26
CA THR A 52 -8.99 3.30 -23.04
C THR A 52 -10.48 3.64 -22.90
N ALA A 53 -10.86 4.42 -21.88
CA ALA A 53 -12.24 4.75 -21.61
C ALA A 53 -12.89 5.55 -22.75
N SER A 54 -13.92 4.98 -23.37
CA SER A 54 -14.77 5.65 -24.35
C SER A 54 -16.05 6.24 -23.73
N SER A 55 -16.21 6.13 -22.41
CA SER A 55 -17.37 6.59 -21.65
C SER A 55 -16.97 7.08 -20.26
N ALA A 56 -17.95 7.50 -19.45
CA ALA A 56 -17.71 7.84 -18.04
C ALA A 56 -17.22 6.64 -17.22
N ASN A 57 -17.48 5.42 -17.67
CA ASN A 57 -17.04 4.20 -16.99
C ASN A 57 -15.69 3.74 -17.54
N ILE A 58 -14.82 3.34 -16.63
CA ILE A 58 -13.54 2.69 -16.90
C ILE A 58 -13.75 1.19 -16.77
N ASP A 59 -13.52 0.46 -17.86
CA ASP A 59 -13.57 -0.99 -17.87
C ASP A 59 -12.44 -1.58 -16.99
N PRO A 60 -12.66 -2.74 -16.36
CA PRO A 60 -11.66 -3.36 -15.49
C PRO A 60 -10.30 -3.55 -16.15
N GLN A 61 -9.26 -3.05 -15.48
CA GLN A 61 -7.86 -3.24 -15.82
C GLN A 61 -7.22 -4.15 -14.78
N THR A 62 -6.71 -5.30 -15.19
CA THR A 62 -6.19 -6.33 -14.28
C THR A 62 -4.72 -6.62 -14.56
N ALA A 63 -3.93 -6.77 -13.50
CA ALA A 63 -2.58 -7.32 -13.54
C ALA A 63 -2.42 -8.44 -12.49
N PRO A 64 -1.56 -9.44 -12.75
CA PRO A 64 -1.18 -10.41 -11.74
C PRO A 64 -0.26 -9.76 -10.68
N GLY A 65 -0.24 -10.35 -9.48
CA GLY A 65 0.89 -10.18 -8.57
C GLY A 65 2.15 -10.85 -9.13
N ASP A 66 3.32 -10.47 -8.65
CA ASP A 66 4.59 -11.02 -9.14
C ASP A 66 4.74 -12.51 -8.79
N ALA A 67 4.12 -12.96 -7.69
CA ALA A 67 4.07 -14.37 -7.30
C ALA A 67 2.70 -15.01 -7.59
N ALA A 68 1.60 -14.38 -7.17
CA ALA A 68 0.25 -14.93 -7.31
C ALA A 68 -0.86 -13.87 -7.24
N GLY A 69 -2.09 -14.33 -7.46
CA GLY A 69 -3.30 -13.50 -7.33
C GLY A 69 -3.40 -12.39 -8.37
N THR A 70 -4.34 -11.48 -8.12
CA THR A 70 -4.68 -10.42 -9.07
C THR A 70 -5.01 -9.10 -8.40
N LEU A 71 -4.65 -8.01 -9.07
CA LEU A 71 -5.03 -6.65 -8.76
C LEU A 71 -5.86 -6.11 -9.94
N THR A 72 -7.05 -5.64 -9.66
CA THR A 72 -7.97 -5.07 -10.64
C THR A 72 -8.36 -3.65 -10.26
N ILE A 73 -8.29 -2.74 -11.22
CA ILE A 73 -8.74 -1.36 -11.13
C ILE A 73 -9.90 -1.12 -12.08
N ASN A 74 -11.00 -0.56 -11.59
CA ASN A 74 -12.08 -0.05 -12.41
C ASN A 74 -12.65 1.23 -11.79
N GLY A 75 -13.64 1.84 -12.42
CA GLY A 75 -14.35 2.97 -11.84
C GLY A 75 -14.87 3.94 -12.87
N GLN A 76 -14.74 5.24 -12.59
CA GLN A 76 -15.28 6.29 -13.42
C GLN A 76 -14.32 7.45 -13.63
N VAL A 77 -14.49 8.14 -14.75
CA VAL A 77 -13.79 9.36 -15.13
C VAL A 77 -14.76 10.44 -15.58
N ASP A 78 -14.44 11.69 -15.24
CA ASP A 78 -15.21 12.85 -15.70
C ASP A 78 -15.25 12.96 -17.23
N GLN A 79 -16.42 13.31 -17.75
CA GLN A 79 -16.63 13.48 -19.18
C GLN A 79 -16.56 14.96 -19.60
N GLY A 80 -16.39 15.19 -20.90
CA GLY A 80 -16.36 16.52 -21.52
C GLY A 80 -14.95 16.95 -21.98
N ALA A 81 -14.88 18.06 -22.70
CA ALA A 81 -13.67 18.52 -23.41
C ALA A 81 -12.56 19.12 -22.51
N SER A 82 -12.75 19.15 -21.19
CA SER A 82 -11.79 19.74 -20.25
C SER A 82 -10.45 18.97 -20.22
N THR A 83 -9.32 19.67 -20.11
CA THR A 83 -8.00 19.08 -19.81
C THR A 83 -7.81 18.75 -18.34
N ASN A 84 -8.78 19.11 -17.50
CA ASN A 84 -8.87 18.72 -16.09
C ASN A 84 -9.91 17.61 -15.94
N LYS A 85 -9.55 16.54 -15.23
CA LYS A 85 -10.34 15.31 -15.10
C LYS A 85 -10.25 14.73 -13.70
N GLY A 86 -11.40 14.43 -13.09
CA GLY A 86 -11.46 13.57 -11.91
C GLY A 86 -11.58 12.10 -12.31
N MET A 87 -10.91 11.23 -11.57
CA MET A 87 -11.07 9.77 -11.64
C MET A 87 -11.45 9.24 -10.27
N ARG A 88 -12.43 8.34 -10.25
CA ARG A 88 -12.99 7.71 -9.05
C ARG A 88 -12.87 6.21 -9.26
N LEU A 89 -11.79 5.64 -8.75
CA LEU A 89 -11.44 4.25 -8.98
C LEU A 89 -11.67 3.40 -7.73
N ARG A 90 -11.71 2.09 -7.96
CA ARG A 90 -11.77 1.05 -6.93
C ARG A 90 -10.64 0.07 -7.12
N VAL A 91 -10.06 -0.38 -6.01
CA VAL A 91 -8.99 -1.37 -5.98
C VAL A 91 -9.53 -2.70 -5.50
N PHE A 92 -9.58 -3.67 -6.41
CA PHE A 92 -9.92 -5.04 -6.07
C PHE A 92 -8.67 -5.91 -6.07
N MET A 93 -8.35 -6.52 -4.93
CA MET A 93 -7.30 -7.53 -4.81
C MET A 93 -7.93 -8.86 -4.42
N LEU A 94 -7.51 -9.91 -5.11
CA LEU A 94 -7.89 -11.29 -4.81
C LEU A 94 -6.62 -12.13 -4.71
N ALA A 95 -6.34 -12.59 -3.49
CA ALA A 95 -5.17 -13.35 -3.11
C ALA A 95 -3.87 -12.76 -3.69
N TYR A 96 -3.78 -11.42 -3.77
CA TYR A 96 -2.69 -10.71 -4.44
C TYR A 96 -1.39 -10.90 -3.65
N ASP A 97 -0.34 -11.33 -4.33
CA ASP A 97 0.97 -11.62 -3.73
C ASP A 97 2.09 -11.27 -4.70
N ASP A 98 2.98 -10.38 -4.29
CA ASP A 98 4.21 -10.04 -5.01
C ASP A 98 5.41 -10.90 -4.58
N GLY A 99 5.21 -11.83 -3.64
CA GLY A 99 6.21 -12.73 -3.13
C GLY A 99 6.93 -12.20 -1.89
N PRO A 100 8.01 -12.89 -1.46
CA PRO A 100 8.73 -12.52 -0.25
C PRO A 100 9.49 -11.20 -0.42
N PHE A 101 9.41 -10.34 0.60
CA PHE A 101 10.14 -9.07 0.67
C PHE A 101 10.91 -8.94 1.99
N PRO A 102 12.05 -8.22 2.00
CA PRO A 102 12.87 -8.06 3.20
C PRO A 102 12.18 -7.16 4.23
N VAL A 103 12.23 -7.57 5.50
CA VAL A 103 11.65 -6.81 6.63
C VAL A 103 12.70 -6.30 7.63
N GLY A 104 13.97 -6.60 7.43
CA GLY A 104 15.04 -6.14 8.31
C GLY A 104 16.41 -6.25 7.66
N GLU A 105 17.45 -6.07 8.47
CA GLU A 105 18.85 -6.13 8.02
C GLU A 105 19.41 -7.57 7.97
N ASP A 106 18.73 -8.54 8.58
CA ASP A 106 19.21 -9.93 8.76
C ASP A 106 18.75 -10.90 7.65
N ASP A 107 18.55 -10.42 6.43
CA ASP A 107 17.97 -11.20 5.31
C ASP A 107 16.60 -11.86 5.64
N GLU A 108 15.94 -11.43 6.72
CA GLU A 108 14.58 -11.86 7.07
C GLU A 108 13.64 -11.40 5.96
N THR A 109 12.98 -12.37 5.32
CA THR A 109 11.93 -12.10 4.34
C THR A 109 10.63 -12.70 4.80
N ILE A 110 9.54 -11.98 4.52
CA ILE A 110 8.18 -12.48 4.73
C ILE A 110 7.39 -12.35 3.43
N SER A 111 6.36 -13.16 3.27
CA SER A 111 5.36 -13.00 2.21
C SER A 111 4.03 -12.63 2.85
N ILE A 112 3.31 -11.73 2.19
CA ILE A 112 1.98 -11.30 2.60
C ILE A 112 1.06 -11.38 1.40
N VAL A 113 -0.09 -12.00 1.62
CA VAL A 113 -1.19 -12.07 0.66
C VAL A 113 -2.23 -11.01 1.02
N TYR A 114 -2.68 -10.26 0.02
CA TYR A 114 -3.62 -9.15 0.17
C TYR A 114 -4.96 -9.46 -0.50
N ASP A 115 -6.03 -9.21 0.23
CA ASP A 115 -7.41 -9.26 -0.25
C ASP A 115 -8.12 -7.94 0.04
N THR A 116 -9.01 -7.53 -0.87
CA THR A 116 -9.97 -6.45 -0.59
C THR A 116 -11.40 -6.96 -0.73
N ALA A 117 -12.35 -6.18 -0.22
CA ALA A 117 -13.76 -6.57 -0.26
C ALA A 117 -14.23 -6.87 -1.70
N SER A 118 -15.00 -7.95 -1.87
CA SER A 118 -15.66 -8.25 -3.16
C SER A 118 -16.78 -7.25 -3.48
N THR A 119 -17.32 -6.60 -2.46
CA THR A 119 -18.34 -5.54 -2.55
C THR A 119 -17.69 -4.20 -2.97
N PRO A 120 -18.01 -3.63 -4.16
CA PRO A 120 -17.33 -2.45 -4.70
C PRO A 120 -17.36 -1.19 -3.82
N GLU A 121 -18.39 -1.03 -2.99
CA GLU A 121 -18.53 0.12 -2.09
C GLU A 121 -17.59 0.04 -0.88
N LEU A 122 -17.10 -1.16 -0.57
CA LEU A 122 -16.16 -1.43 0.53
C LEU A 122 -14.71 -1.59 0.03
N GLN A 123 -14.49 -1.59 -1.29
CA GLN A 123 -13.16 -1.63 -1.87
C GLN A 123 -12.41 -0.32 -1.59
N PRO A 124 -11.07 -0.37 -1.43
CA PRO A 124 -10.26 0.83 -1.37
C PRO A 124 -10.51 1.77 -2.54
N ALA A 125 -10.68 3.04 -2.21
CA ALA A 125 -10.98 4.10 -3.15
C ALA A 125 -9.68 4.79 -3.56
N LEU A 126 -9.33 4.68 -4.84
CA LEU A 126 -8.28 5.47 -5.47
C LEU A 126 -8.93 6.65 -6.20
N GLN A 127 -8.76 7.86 -5.67
CA GLN A 127 -9.33 9.08 -6.26
C GLN A 127 -8.21 9.94 -6.82
N LEU A 128 -8.30 10.31 -8.09
CA LEU A 128 -7.31 11.15 -8.75
C LEU A 128 -7.95 12.42 -9.31
N GLN A 129 -7.20 13.50 -9.30
CA GLN A 129 -7.52 14.77 -9.94
C GLN A 129 -6.38 15.13 -10.87
N LEU A 130 -6.63 15.01 -12.17
CA LEU A 130 -5.67 15.33 -13.22
C LEU A 130 -5.85 16.79 -13.64
N ARG A 131 -4.74 17.49 -13.81
CA ARG A 131 -4.69 18.88 -14.27
C ARG A 131 -3.82 18.98 -15.51
N ASP A 132 -4.29 19.74 -16.48
CA ASP A 132 -3.56 20.08 -17.70
C ASP A 132 -3.00 18.86 -18.44
N ILE A 133 -3.81 17.81 -18.60
CA ILE A 133 -3.43 16.62 -19.37
C ILE A 133 -3.09 17.01 -20.82
N PRO A 134 -2.10 16.35 -21.46
CA PRO A 134 -1.45 15.11 -21.03
C PRO A 134 -0.17 15.28 -20.19
N SER A 135 0.31 16.51 -19.95
CA SER A 135 1.65 16.75 -19.39
C SER A 135 1.67 17.70 -18.18
N GLY A 136 0.53 17.82 -17.49
CA GLY A 136 0.42 18.62 -16.27
C GLY A 136 0.73 17.81 -15.03
N THR A 137 -0.17 17.84 -14.06
CA THR A 137 0.03 17.21 -12.75
C THR A 137 -1.18 16.40 -12.34
N PHE A 138 -1.01 15.57 -11.32
CA PHE A 138 -2.13 14.98 -10.61
C PHE A 138 -1.97 15.10 -9.10
N THR A 139 -3.11 15.13 -8.42
CA THR A 139 -3.21 14.84 -6.99
C THR A 139 -4.16 13.67 -6.79
N GLY A 140 -4.05 12.99 -5.66
CA GLY A 140 -4.97 11.89 -5.38
C GLY A 140 -4.88 11.36 -3.96
N SER A 141 -5.72 10.37 -3.69
CA SER A 141 -5.73 9.64 -2.44
C SER A 141 -6.07 8.16 -2.65
N LEU A 142 -5.50 7.30 -1.82
CA LEU A 142 -5.83 5.87 -1.73
C LEU A 142 -6.24 5.56 -0.30
N ASN A 143 -7.51 5.22 -0.11
CA ASN A 143 -8.06 4.98 1.22
C ASN A 143 -8.90 3.71 1.25
N GLY A 144 -8.69 2.85 2.24
CA GLY A 144 -9.53 1.69 2.46
C GLY A 144 -8.89 0.57 3.25
N PHE A 145 -9.68 -0.49 3.44
CA PHE A 145 -9.31 -1.68 4.19
C PHE A 145 -8.71 -2.75 3.28
N TYR A 146 -7.69 -3.43 3.79
CA TYR A 146 -7.05 -4.58 3.17
C TYR A 146 -6.98 -5.69 4.20
N ALA A 147 -7.45 -6.88 3.85
CA ALA A 147 -7.16 -8.08 4.62
C ALA A 147 -5.76 -8.55 4.24
N VAL A 148 -4.95 -8.84 5.25
CA VAL A 148 -3.57 -9.32 5.10
C VAL A 148 -3.45 -10.69 5.75
N ASN A 149 -2.76 -11.60 5.08
CA ASN A 149 -2.46 -12.94 5.60
C ASN A 149 -1.00 -13.32 5.29
N GLY A 150 -0.37 -14.09 6.17
CA GLY A 150 1.00 -14.61 6.00
C GLY A 150 1.95 -14.10 7.09
N GLY A 151 2.98 -13.36 6.70
CA GLY A 151 3.95 -12.79 7.64
C GLY A 151 3.39 -11.71 8.58
N VAL A 152 2.24 -11.14 8.22
CA VAL A 152 1.37 -10.34 9.08
C VAL A 152 -0.06 -10.77 8.76
N ASP A 153 -0.86 -11.01 9.79
CA ASP A 153 -2.26 -11.42 9.68
C ASP A 153 -3.18 -10.33 10.26
N GLY A 154 -4.31 -10.08 9.59
CA GLY A 154 -5.34 -9.19 10.10
C GLY A 154 -5.90 -8.25 9.05
N GLU A 155 -6.25 -7.05 9.49
CA GLU A 155 -6.78 -6.00 8.63
C GLU A 155 -5.94 -4.74 8.80
N ILE A 156 -5.58 -4.11 7.69
CA ILE A 156 -4.92 -2.81 7.68
C ILE A 156 -5.79 -1.76 7.00
N VAL A 157 -5.61 -0.52 7.42
CA VAL A 157 -6.22 0.65 6.80
C VAL A 157 -5.14 1.50 6.15
N LEU A 158 -5.26 1.71 4.84
CA LEU A 158 -4.47 2.73 4.15
C LEU A 158 -5.21 4.06 4.19
N ASN A 159 -4.46 5.12 4.48
CA ASN A 159 -4.88 6.50 4.26
C ASN A 159 -3.70 7.26 3.64
N LEU A 160 -3.64 7.23 2.31
CA LEU A 160 -2.54 7.79 1.54
C LEU A 160 -3.01 8.97 0.69
N THR A 161 -2.14 9.96 0.60
CA THR A 161 -2.22 11.08 -0.34
C THR A 161 -1.06 10.98 -1.33
N MET A 162 -1.32 11.40 -2.56
CA MET A 162 -0.31 11.36 -3.62
C MET A 162 -0.34 12.59 -4.50
N THR A 163 0.83 12.99 -4.99
CA THR A 163 0.98 14.03 -6.00
C THR A 163 2.02 13.58 -7.01
N GLY A 164 1.93 14.05 -8.26
CA GLY A 164 2.97 13.75 -9.24
C GLY A 164 2.79 14.51 -10.55
N ASN A 165 3.79 14.36 -11.42
CA ASN A 165 3.77 14.93 -12.76
C ASN A 165 3.19 13.92 -13.75
N LEU A 166 2.59 14.44 -14.82
CA LEU A 166 2.10 13.66 -15.93
C LEU A 166 3.03 13.82 -17.14
N GLN A 167 3.05 12.79 -17.99
CA GLN A 167 3.68 12.84 -19.30
C GLN A 167 2.73 12.26 -20.35
N ALA A 168 2.98 12.61 -21.61
CA ALA A 168 2.20 12.09 -22.72
C ALA A 168 2.54 10.61 -22.98
N ALA A 169 1.50 9.79 -23.18
CA ALA A 169 1.60 8.37 -23.50
C ALA A 169 0.96 8.12 -24.88
N GLY A 170 1.67 8.48 -25.95
CA GLY A 170 1.09 8.50 -27.30
C GLY A 170 -0.06 9.50 -27.40
N ALA A 171 -1.28 9.01 -27.64
CA ALA A 171 -2.49 9.85 -27.62
C ALA A 171 -3.09 10.05 -26.20
N GLY A 172 -2.56 9.34 -25.20
CA GLY A 172 -3.03 9.37 -23.81
C GLY A 172 -2.09 10.13 -22.86
N THR A 173 -2.29 9.89 -21.57
CA THR A 173 -1.49 10.45 -20.47
C THR A 173 -1.12 9.36 -19.49
N GLU A 174 0.03 9.50 -18.85
CA GLU A 174 0.51 8.59 -17.81
C GLU A 174 1.29 9.37 -16.76
N ARG A 175 1.62 8.71 -15.64
CA ARG A 175 2.52 9.28 -14.64
C ARG A 175 3.92 9.40 -15.21
N MET A 176 4.58 10.50 -14.92
CA MET A 176 6.03 10.59 -15.12
C MET A 176 6.74 9.75 -14.04
N PRO A 177 7.53 8.74 -14.42
CA PRO A 177 8.27 7.91 -13.46
C PRO A 177 9.19 8.74 -12.56
N GLY A 178 9.30 8.38 -11.29
CA GLY A 178 10.12 9.09 -10.30
C GLY A 178 9.59 10.44 -9.85
N SER A 179 8.36 10.80 -10.23
CA SER A 179 7.73 12.08 -9.86
C SER A 179 6.59 11.93 -8.86
N THR A 180 6.14 10.71 -8.58
CA THR A 180 4.97 10.48 -7.73
C THR A 180 5.40 10.43 -6.28
N GLN A 181 5.06 11.45 -5.50
CA GLN A 181 5.21 11.42 -4.05
C GLN A 181 3.97 10.78 -3.43
N VAL A 182 4.17 9.81 -2.54
CA VAL A 182 3.11 9.21 -1.73
C VAL A 182 3.43 9.44 -0.26
N THR A 183 2.46 9.98 0.47
CA THR A 183 2.55 10.20 1.93
C THR A 183 1.27 9.75 2.62
N GLY A 184 1.34 9.43 3.90
CA GLY A 184 0.14 9.11 4.68
C GLY A 184 0.42 8.09 5.76
N THR A 185 -0.58 7.28 6.07
CA THR A 185 -0.50 6.30 7.16
C THR A 185 -1.02 4.93 6.76
N VAL A 186 -0.43 3.91 7.36
CA VAL A 186 -1.00 2.58 7.48
C VAL A 186 -1.32 2.31 8.93
N THR A 187 -2.52 1.79 9.21
CA THR A 187 -2.94 1.42 10.56
C THR A 187 -3.19 -0.08 10.61
N SER A 188 -2.63 -0.77 11.61
CA SER A 188 -2.87 -2.18 11.92
C SER A 188 -3.17 -2.31 13.41
N GLY A 189 -4.38 -2.71 13.78
CA GLY A 189 -4.80 -2.72 15.19
C GLY A 189 -4.63 -1.33 15.85
N ASN A 190 -3.75 -1.24 16.85
CA ASN A 190 -3.41 0.03 17.52
C ASN A 190 -2.17 0.73 16.93
N GLY A 191 -1.47 0.08 15.99
CA GLY A 191 -0.22 0.55 15.43
C GLY A 191 -0.42 1.43 14.21
N VAL A 192 0.48 2.40 14.05
CA VAL A 192 0.45 3.36 12.95
C VAL A 192 1.83 3.52 12.34
N TYR A 193 1.95 3.19 11.06
CA TYR A 193 3.15 3.43 10.28
C TYR A 193 3.00 4.66 9.39
N GLN A 194 4.00 5.55 9.40
CA GLN A 194 4.05 6.72 8.52
C GLN A 194 4.67 6.35 7.18
N VAL A 195 3.93 6.61 6.12
CA VAL A 195 4.34 6.35 4.74
C VAL A 195 4.93 7.62 4.14
N ALA A 196 6.10 7.48 3.53
CA ALA A 196 6.70 8.50 2.67
C ALA A 196 7.60 7.82 1.63
N LEU A 197 7.23 7.88 0.35
CA LEU A 197 8.03 7.31 -0.73
C LEU A 197 7.87 8.09 -2.04
N THR A 198 8.72 7.73 -3.01
CA THR A 198 8.72 8.29 -4.36
C THR A 198 8.67 7.16 -5.41
N LEU A 199 7.68 7.20 -6.32
CA LEU A 199 7.50 6.27 -7.45
C LEU A 199 7.78 6.94 -8.79
#